data_AF-A0A8C7MW51-F1
#
_entry.id   AF-A0A8C7MW51-F1
#
_cell.length_a   1.000
_cell.length_b   1.000
_cell.length_c   1.000
_cell.angle_alpha   90.00
_cell.angle_beta   90.00
_cell.angle_gamma   90.00
#
_symmetry.space_group_name_H-M   'P 1'
#
loop_
_entity.id
_entity.type
_entity.pdbx_description
1 polymer ?
#
loop_
_entity_poly.entity_id
_entity_poly.type
_entity_poly.pdbx_seq_one_letter_code
_entity_poly.pdbx_strand_id
1 'polypeptide(L)'
;MLTLGTNSVLNDDLRPFREGVSEELMADTLRSDVGTHYQIINGKLYREQNCMFPARCSGVEHFILQVIDRRDVEMVVNVWDYPQVPGWVQPILPVRSFSKTANYHDIMYPAWMFWEGGPAVWLQDYPERDSLRDPLVLLSREAPDLVDAEYTKNQPPAQEIPLVEHCQYKYLFNFRGVAASFRLRHLFLCGSLVFHVGREWMEFFYPQLLPWVHYIPVKQDLSDLR
;
A
#
# COMPACT_ATOMS: atom_id res chain seq x y z
N MET A 1 22.05 0.65 20.68
CA MET A 1 20.81 0.63 21.48
C MET A 1 19.77 1.42 20.70
N LEU A 2 19.00 0.76 19.84
CA LEU A 2 17.93 1.44 19.09
C LEU A 2 16.77 1.65 20.06
N THR A 3 16.57 2.89 20.49
CA THR A 3 15.34 3.29 21.17
C THR A 3 14.19 3.11 20.16
N LEU A 4 13.45 2.02 20.30
CA LEU A 4 12.13 1.84 19.70
C LEU A 4 11.20 2.87 20.35
N GLY A 5 11.28 4.12 19.87
CA GLY A 5 10.26 5.11 20.17
C GLY A 5 8.95 4.56 19.62
N THR A 6 7.95 4.41 20.49
CA THR A 6 6.58 4.04 20.16
C THR A 6 5.88 5.16 19.37
N ASN A 7 6.45 5.57 18.24
CA ASN A 7 5.75 6.42 17.29
C ASN A 7 4.81 5.51 16.49
N SER A 8 3.56 5.46 16.94
CA SER A 8 2.48 4.82 16.20
C SER A 8 2.30 5.57 14.88
N VAL A 9 2.37 4.85 13.76
CA VAL A 9 2.10 5.38 12.42
C VAL A 9 0.80 6.20 12.38
N LEU A 10 -0.22 5.74 13.11
CA LEU A 10 -1.48 6.45 13.25
C LEU A 10 -1.33 7.83 13.93
N ASN A 11 -0.50 7.95 14.96
CA ASN A 11 -0.29 9.22 15.66
C ASN A 11 0.45 10.24 14.77
N ASP A 12 1.33 9.75 13.90
CA ASP A 12 2.05 10.59 12.95
C ASP A 12 1.13 11.06 11.83
N ASP A 13 0.29 10.15 11.30
CA ASP A 13 -0.68 10.47 10.26
C ASP A 13 -1.81 11.39 10.74
N LEU A 14 -2.22 11.29 12.00
CA LEU A 14 -3.24 12.15 12.59
C LEU A 14 -2.69 13.49 13.10
N ARG A 15 -1.35 13.67 13.11
CA ARG A 15 -0.70 14.89 13.61
C ARG A 15 -1.22 16.19 12.97
N PRO A 16 -1.48 16.26 11.64
CA PRO A 16 -2.01 17.47 11.01
C PRO A 16 -3.43 17.87 11.49
N PHE A 17 -4.18 16.92 12.07
CA PHE A 17 -5.59 17.10 12.45
C PHE A 17 -5.79 17.21 13.96
N ARG A 18 -4.73 17.50 14.74
CA ARG A 18 -4.79 17.56 16.22
C ARG A 18 -5.74 18.62 16.76
N GLU A 19 -5.90 19.71 16.03
CA GLU A 19 -6.84 20.80 16.37
C GLU A 19 -8.30 20.45 16.02
N GLY A 20 -8.54 19.29 15.43
CA GLY A 20 -9.85 18.81 14.99
C GLY A 20 -10.07 18.93 13.49
N VAL A 21 -11.15 18.30 13.03
CA VAL A 21 -11.65 18.38 11.65
C VAL A 21 -13.00 19.08 11.71
N SER A 22 -13.12 20.25 11.09
CA SER A 22 -14.37 21.02 11.06
C SER A 22 -15.35 20.47 10.02
N GLU A 23 -16.62 20.79 10.18
CA GLU A 23 -17.67 20.48 9.19
C GLU A 23 -17.35 21.09 7.82
N GLU A 24 -16.81 22.32 7.79
CA GLU A 24 -16.35 22.99 6.56
C GLU A 24 -15.22 22.22 5.89
N LEU A 25 -14.22 21.76 6.65
CA LEU A 25 -13.11 20.96 6.12
C LEU A 25 -13.59 19.62 5.57
N MET A 26 -14.55 18.98 6.24
CA MET A 26 -15.16 17.75 5.73
C MET A 26 -15.94 18.03 4.43
N ALA A 27 -16.72 19.11 4.38
CA ALA A 27 -17.43 19.51 3.16
C ALA A 27 -16.47 19.79 1.99
N ASP A 28 -15.34 20.45 2.23
CA ASP A 28 -14.27 20.67 1.23
C ASP A 28 -13.71 19.34 0.72
N THR A 29 -13.51 18.38 1.63
CA THR A 29 -13.00 17.05 1.28
C THR A 29 -13.97 16.31 0.38
N LEU A 30 -15.27 16.34 0.70
CA LEU A 30 -16.32 15.71 -0.11
C LEU A 30 -16.45 16.35 -1.49
N ARG A 31 -16.37 17.69 -1.57
CA ARG A 31 -16.39 18.41 -2.85
C ARG A 31 -15.20 18.10 -3.75
N SER A 32 -14.08 17.65 -3.19
CA SER A 32 -12.87 17.34 -3.94
C SER A 32 -12.91 15.99 -4.65
N ASP A 33 -13.91 15.14 -4.38
CA ASP A 33 -14.09 13.81 -4.99
C ASP A 33 -12.84 12.91 -4.88
N VAL A 34 -12.17 12.99 -3.72
CA VAL A 34 -10.89 12.31 -3.42
C VAL A 34 -11.05 10.96 -2.73
N GLY A 35 -12.27 10.45 -2.58
CA GLY A 35 -12.49 9.12 -2.02
C GLY A 35 -13.96 8.86 -1.75
N THR A 36 -14.25 7.69 -1.18
CA THR A 36 -15.61 7.28 -0.86
C THR A 36 -16.04 7.76 0.52
N HIS A 37 -17.19 8.44 0.60
CA HIS A 37 -17.73 8.94 1.87
C HIS A 37 -18.44 7.86 2.68
N TYR A 38 -18.05 7.74 3.96
CA TYR A 38 -18.67 6.87 4.94
C TYR A 38 -19.12 7.66 6.17
N GLN A 39 -20.23 7.24 6.77
CA GLN A 39 -20.72 7.76 8.04
C GLN A 39 -21.10 6.59 8.95
N ILE A 40 -20.73 6.69 10.22
CA ILE A 40 -21.21 5.81 11.28
C ILE A 40 -22.14 6.66 12.13
N ILE A 41 -23.41 6.26 12.19
CA ILE A 41 -24.42 6.97 12.97
C ILE A 41 -25.19 5.95 13.81
N ASN A 42 -25.16 6.10 15.13
CA ASN A 42 -25.80 5.19 16.08
C ASN A 42 -25.43 3.71 15.86
N GLY A 43 -24.16 3.44 15.59
CA GLY A 43 -23.66 2.07 15.38
C GLY A 43 -24.07 1.43 14.05
N LYS A 44 -24.48 2.23 13.06
CA LYS A 44 -24.78 1.77 11.71
C LYS A 44 -23.85 2.45 10.72
N LEU A 45 -23.28 1.66 9.81
CA LEU A 45 -22.48 2.16 8.70
C LEU A 45 -23.39 2.61 7.55
N TYR A 46 -23.12 3.79 7.05
CA TYR A 46 -23.68 4.39 5.85
C TYR A 46 -22.54 4.74 4.92
N ARG A 47 -22.80 4.66 3.63
CA ARG A 47 -21.86 5.01 2.57
C ARG A 47 -22.62 5.70 1.47
N GLU A 48 -21.96 6.62 0.78
CA GLU A 48 -22.48 7.11 -0.49
C GLU A 48 -22.71 5.96 -1.50
N GLN A 49 -23.59 6.21 -2.48
CA GLN A 49 -24.00 5.18 -3.42
C GLN A 49 -22.85 4.74 -4.33
N ASN A 50 -22.05 5.70 -4.80
CA ASN A 50 -20.98 5.42 -5.74
C ASN A 50 -19.74 4.86 -5.03
N CYS A 51 -19.23 3.73 -5.52
CA CYS A 51 -17.91 3.25 -5.20
C CYS A 51 -17.29 2.70 -6.48
N MET A 52 -16.23 3.33 -6.97
CA MET A 52 -15.59 2.96 -8.25
C MET A 52 -15.05 1.53 -8.23
N PHE A 53 -14.65 1.02 -7.07
CA PHE A 53 -14.16 -0.35 -6.89
C PHE A 53 -14.97 -1.11 -5.82
N PRO A 54 -16.13 -1.69 -6.17
CA PRO A 54 -17.05 -2.27 -5.20
C PRO A 54 -16.43 -3.32 -4.27
N ALA A 55 -15.55 -4.19 -4.79
CA ALA A 55 -14.86 -5.19 -3.99
C ALA A 55 -13.86 -4.57 -2.99
N ARG A 56 -13.23 -3.44 -3.34
CA ARG A 56 -12.34 -2.72 -2.42
C ARG A 56 -13.13 -2.08 -1.29
N CYS A 57 -14.25 -1.44 -1.60
CA CYS A 57 -15.16 -0.92 -0.57
C CYS A 57 -15.66 -2.03 0.35
N SER A 58 -16.06 -3.18 -0.20
CA SER A 58 -16.51 -4.34 0.59
C SER A 58 -15.42 -4.85 1.55
N GLY A 59 -14.16 -4.91 1.09
CA GLY A 59 -13.01 -5.25 1.94
C GLY A 59 -12.76 -4.23 3.06
N VAL A 60 -12.97 -2.94 2.83
CA VAL A 60 -12.90 -1.90 3.88
C VAL A 60 -14.06 -2.06 4.88
N GLU A 61 -15.29 -2.19 4.36
CA GLU A 61 -16.52 -2.33 5.13
C GLU A 61 -16.47 -3.55 6.06
N HIS A 62 -15.88 -4.67 5.61
CA HIS A 62 -15.67 -5.86 6.42
C HIS A 62 -15.00 -5.55 7.76
N PHE A 63 -13.91 -4.77 7.75
CA PHE A 63 -13.18 -4.43 8.98
C PHE A 63 -13.91 -3.36 9.79
N ILE A 64 -14.50 -2.36 9.15
CA ILE A 64 -15.26 -1.31 9.85
C ILE A 64 -16.42 -1.94 10.65
N LEU A 65 -17.19 -2.84 10.03
CA LEU A 65 -18.34 -3.50 10.67
C LEU A 65 -17.96 -4.36 11.89
N GLN A 66 -16.70 -4.80 12.01
CA GLN A 66 -16.23 -5.55 13.17
C GLN A 66 -15.92 -4.67 14.37
N VAL A 67 -15.62 -3.38 14.16
CA VAL A 67 -15.15 -2.46 15.20
C VAL A 67 -16.09 -1.29 15.46
N ILE A 68 -17.16 -1.14 14.67
CA ILE A 68 -18.18 -0.10 14.87
C ILE A 68 -18.72 -0.14 16.29
N ASP A 69 -18.81 1.04 16.89
CA ASP A 69 -19.50 1.27 18.15
C ASP A 69 -20.51 2.42 18.01
N ARG A 70 -20.95 2.98 19.14
CA ARG A 70 -21.98 4.04 19.16
C ARG A 70 -21.42 5.45 18.93
N ARG A 71 -20.13 5.61 18.62
CA ARG A 71 -19.56 6.91 18.30
C ARG A 71 -19.93 7.29 16.88
N ASP A 72 -20.52 8.46 16.74
CA ASP A 72 -20.85 9.02 15.44
C ASP A 72 -19.57 9.61 14.82
N VAL A 73 -19.21 9.15 13.63
CA VAL A 73 -17.98 9.54 12.92
C VAL A 73 -18.27 9.52 11.43
N GLU A 74 -17.72 10.48 10.68
CA GLU A 74 -17.65 10.39 9.23
C GLU A 74 -16.22 10.47 8.73
N MET A 75 -15.99 9.88 7.56
CA MET A 75 -14.66 9.76 6.97
C MET A 75 -14.73 9.60 5.46
N VAL A 76 -13.66 10.02 4.79
CA VAL A 76 -13.44 9.83 3.35
C VAL A 76 -12.35 8.78 3.17
N VAL A 77 -12.69 7.68 2.49
CA VAL A 77 -11.78 6.56 2.24
C VAL A 77 -11.49 6.44 0.76
N ASN A 78 -10.27 6.79 0.38
CA ASN A 78 -9.75 6.57 -0.95
C ASN A 78 -9.50 5.06 -1.17
N VAL A 79 -10.15 4.51 -2.20
CA VAL A 79 -9.98 3.13 -2.66
C VAL A 79 -9.20 3.00 -3.99
N TRP A 80 -8.66 4.10 -4.52
CA TRP A 80 -7.68 4.10 -5.61
C TRP A 80 -6.29 3.67 -5.12
N ASP A 81 -5.42 3.36 -6.08
CA ASP A 81 -4.05 2.96 -5.76
C ASP A 81 -3.18 4.13 -5.26
N TYR A 82 -3.42 5.34 -5.75
CA TYR A 82 -2.56 6.51 -5.49
C TYR A 82 -3.14 7.41 -4.38
N PRO A 83 -2.31 7.98 -3.49
CA PRO A 83 -2.74 8.92 -2.46
C PRO A 83 -3.22 10.25 -3.05
N GLN A 84 -4.00 10.99 -2.27
CA GLN A 84 -4.83 12.11 -2.76
C GLN A 84 -4.46 13.46 -2.16
N VAL A 85 -3.67 13.50 -1.08
CA VAL A 85 -3.36 14.75 -0.35
C VAL A 85 -1.85 15.02 -0.38
N PRO A 86 -1.31 15.54 -1.50
CA PRO A 86 0.09 15.96 -1.56
C PRO A 86 0.42 17.02 -0.50
N GLY A 87 1.67 17.05 -0.04
CA GLY A 87 2.14 17.93 1.04
C GLY A 87 2.07 19.44 0.75
N TRP A 88 1.82 19.83 -0.51
CA TRP A 88 1.64 21.23 -0.91
C TRP A 88 0.18 21.69 -0.92
N VAL A 89 -0.80 20.78 -0.78
CA VAL A 89 -2.23 21.14 -0.76
C VAL A 89 -2.59 21.76 0.59
N GLN A 90 -3.36 22.85 0.55
CA GLN A 90 -3.91 23.53 1.71
C GLN A 90 -5.40 23.91 1.44
N PRO A 91 -6.32 23.73 2.41
CA PRO A 91 -6.11 23.06 3.70
C PRO A 91 -5.80 21.56 3.53
N ILE A 92 -5.16 20.94 4.52
CA ILE A 92 -4.88 19.50 4.50
C ILE A 92 -6.19 18.74 4.67
N LEU A 93 -6.55 17.91 3.69
CA LEU A 93 -7.81 17.16 3.70
C LEU A 93 -7.68 15.82 4.46
N PRO A 94 -8.62 15.44 5.34
CA PRO A 94 -8.62 14.18 6.09
C PRO A 94 -9.02 12.96 5.24
N VAL A 95 -8.20 12.62 4.25
CA VAL A 95 -8.42 11.46 3.37
C VAL A 95 -7.64 10.25 3.86
N ARG A 96 -8.28 9.07 3.85
CA ARG A 96 -7.62 7.80 4.18
C ARG A 96 -7.22 7.06 2.91
N SER A 97 -5.94 6.71 2.77
CA SER A 97 -5.40 5.96 1.61
C SER A 97 -4.59 4.76 2.09
N PHE A 98 -4.58 3.64 1.38
CA PHE A 98 -3.89 2.44 1.88
C PHE A 98 -2.35 2.58 1.89
N SER A 99 -1.83 3.40 0.97
CA SER A 99 -0.39 3.59 0.75
C SER A 99 -0.07 5.05 0.46
N LYS A 100 1.11 5.49 0.90
CA LYS A 100 1.63 6.83 0.61
C LYS A 100 3.16 6.88 0.66
N THR A 101 3.71 8.05 0.33
CA THR A 101 5.10 8.41 0.64
C THR A 101 5.14 9.51 1.71
N ALA A 102 6.33 9.90 2.15
CA ALA A 102 6.51 11.03 3.09
C ALA A 102 6.00 12.38 2.56
N ASN A 103 5.76 12.50 1.24
CA ASN A 103 5.29 13.72 0.58
C ASN A 103 3.76 13.85 0.58
N TYR A 104 3.03 12.98 1.28
CA TYR A 104 1.58 12.96 1.33
C TYR A 104 1.05 12.98 2.77
N HIS A 105 -0.07 13.65 2.96
CA HIS A 105 -0.75 13.79 4.24
C HIS A 105 -1.91 12.82 4.45
N ASP A 106 -2.19 11.96 3.47
CA ASP A 106 -3.17 10.88 3.60
C ASP A 106 -2.95 10.07 4.89
N ILE A 107 -4.03 9.64 5.53
CA ILE A 107 -3.95 8.79 6.73
C ILE A 107 -3.94 7.33 6.28
N MET A 108 -2.89 6.58 6.60
CA MET A 108 -2.81 5.18 6.19
C MET A 108 -3.84 4.32 6.90
N TYR A 109 -4.42 3.37 6.17
CA TYR A 109 -5.30 2.34 6.71
C TYR A 109 -4.93 0.95 6.16
N PRO A 110 -5.29 -0.15 6.85
CA PRO A 110 -5.08 -1.50 6.34
C PRO A 110 -5.86 -1.72 5.04
N ALA A 111 -5.16 -2.03 3.95
CA ALA A 111 -5.78 -2.16 2.63
C ALA A 111 -6.94 -3.19 2.62
N TRP A 112 -7.93 -2.95 1.77
CA TRP A 112 -9.05 -3.88 1.52
C TRP A 112 -8.62 -5.33 1.31
N MET A 113 -7.45 -5.55 0.67
CA MET A 113 -6.92 -6.86 0.33
C MET A 113 -6.56 -7.75 1.53
N PHE A 114 -6.58 -7.24 2.77
CA PHE A 114 -6.55 -8.11 3.93
C PHE A 114 -7.81 -9.00 4.03
N TRP A 115 -8.89 -8.62 3.33
CA TRP A 115 -10.11 -9.41 3.18
C TRP A 115 -10.40 -9.75 1.71
N GLU A 116 -10.62 -8.74 0.86
CA GLU A 116 -10.95 -8.92 -0.55
C GLU A 116 -10.63 -7.68 -1.42
N GLY A 117 -10.91 -7.72 -2.73
CA GLY A 117 -10.71 -6.57 -3.62
C GLY A 117 -9.25 -6.31 -4.02
N GLY A 118 -8.35 -7.26 -3.74
CA GLY A 118 -7.02 -7.30 -4.35
C GLY A 118 -7.07 -7.45 -5.87
N PRO A 119 -5.92 -7.34 -6.57
CA PRO A 119 -5.89 -7.64 -7.99
C PRO A 119 -6.38 -9.07 -8.21
N ALA A 120 -7.33 -9.26 -9.15
CA ALA A 120 -7.91 -10.58 -9.50
C ALA A 120 -6.87 -11.57 -10.05
N VAL A 121 -5.64 -11.10 -10.23
CA VAL A 121 -4.49 -11.85 -10.72
C VAL A 121 -3.28 -11.44 -9.86
N TRP A 122 -2.64 -12.42 -9.22
CA TRP A 122 -1.80 -12.23 -8.03
C TRP A 122 -0.42 -11.60 -8.30
N LEU A 123 -0.04 -11.41 -9.57
CA LEU A 123 1.20 -10.76 -9.99
C LEU A 123 0.95 -9.87 -11.21
N GLN A 124 0.14 -8.82 -11.04
CA GLN A 124 0.11 -7.76 -12.05
C GLN A 124 1.39 -6.93 -11.96
N ASP A 125 2.38 -7.36 -12.73
CA ASP A 125 3.37 -6.47 -13.28
C ASP A 125 2.63 -5.65 -14.33
N TYR A 126 2.33 -4.39 -14.01
CA TYR A 126 1.77 -3.46 -14.98
C TYR A 126 2.80 -3.31 -16.11
N PRO A 127 2.49 -3.75 -17.35
CA PRO A 127 3.50 -3.99 -18.38
C PRO A 127 4.21 -2.73 -18.91
N GLU A 128 3.82 -1.52 -18.49
CA GLU A 128 4.20 -0.32 -19.25
C GLU A 128 4.76 0.88 -18.48
N ARG A 129 4.94 0.89 -17.14
CA ARG A 129 5.35 2.15 -16.48
C ARG A 129 6.29 2.11 -15.28
N ASP A 130 6.88 0.98 -14.92
CA ASP A 130 7.88 0.97 -13.86
C ASP A 130 9.21 0.39 -14.34
N SER A 131 9.98 1.22 -15.06
CA SER A 131 11.35 0.93 -15.50
C SER A 131 12.29 0.57 -14.35
N LEU A 132 11.85 0.72 -13.11
CA LEU A 132 12.56 0.33 -11.90
C LEU A 132 12.76 -1.20 -11.79
N ARG A 133 11.93 -2.00 -12.45
CA ARG A 133 12.06 -3.47 -12.43
C ARG A 133 12.94 -4.00 -13.56
N ASP A 134 13.10 -3.21 -14.62
CA ASP A 134 13.87 -3.59 -15.81
C ASP A 134 15.28 -4.07 -15.49
N PRO A 135 16.08 -3.42 -14.61
CA PRO A 135 17.45 -3.86 -14.41
C PRO A 135 17.53 -5.27 -13.80
N LEU A 136 16.54 -5.69 -12.99
CA LEU A 136 16.51 -7.06 -12.44
C LEU A 136 16.15 -8.09 -13.51
N VAL A 137 15.19 -7.77 -14.39
CA VAL A 137 14.80 -8.64 -15.52
C VAL A 137 15.93 -8.75 -16.54
N LEU A 138 16.62 -7.63 -16.83
CA LEU A 138 17.80 -7.63 -17.69
C LEU A 138 18.94 -8.45 -17.06
N LEU A 139 19.17 -8.32 -15.75
CA LEU A 139 20.13 -9.14 -15.02
C LEU A 139 19.79 -10.64 -15.11
N SER A 140 18.52 -11.01 -14.99
CA SER A 140 18.07 -12.40 -15.14
C SER A 140 18.38 -12.96 -16.54
N ARG A 141 18.19 -12.14 -17.58
CA ARG A 141 18.56 -12.52 -18.96
C ARG A 141 20.07 -12.67 -19.17
N GLU A 142 20.87 -11.84 -18.51
CA GLU A 142 22.34 -11.90 -18.58
C GLU A 142 22.94 -13.05 -17.76
N ALA A 143 22.37 -13.33 -16.59
CA ALA A 143 22.88 -14.28 -15.61
C ALA A 143 21.72 -15.08 -14.98
N PRO A 144 21.10 -16.02 -15.74
CA PRO A 144 19.92 -16.76 -15.27
C PRO A 144 20.21 -17.66 -14.05
N ASP A 145 21.45 -18.09 -13.86
CA ASP A 145 21.86 -18.87 -12.68
C ASP A 145 21.90 -18.03 -11.39
N LEU A 146 21.88 -16.68 -11.51
CA LEU A 146 21.94 -15.75 -10.38
C LEU A 146 20.55 -15.22 -10.00
N VAL A 147 19.74 -14.84 -10.99
CA VAL A 147 18.40 -14.26 -10.80
C VAL A 147 17.42 -14.87 -11.79
N ASP A 148 16.27 -15.28 -11.27
CA ASP A 148 15.10 -15.72 -12.05
C ASP A 148 14.01 -14.65 -11.90
N ALA A 149 13.89 -13.77 -12.89
CA ALA A 149 12.95 -12.65 -12.87
C ALA A 149 12.44 -12.33 -14.27
N GLU A 150 11.13 -12.49 -14.47
CA GLU A 150 10.48 -12.28 -15.75
C GLU A 150 9.17 -11.48 -15.60
N TYR A 151 8.76 -10.83 -16.69
CA TYR A 151 7.48 -10.12 -16.75
C TYR A 151 6.35 -11.05 -17.18
N THR A 152 5.25 -11.06 -16.41
CA THR A 152 4.08 -11.92 -16.66
C THR A 152 3.17 -11.44 -17.79
N LYS A 153 3.31 -10.20 -18.25
CA LYS A 153 2.46 -9.57 -19.28
C LYS A 153 3.20 -9.05 -20.53
N ASN A 154 4.53 -9.07 -20.55
CA ASN A 154 5.31 -8.64 -21.73
C ASN A 154 5.48 -9.79 -22.73
N GLN A 155 5.90 -9.55 -23.99
CA GLN A 155 6.01 -10.63 -25.00
C GLN A 155 7.44 -11.19 -25.10
N PRO A 156 7.65 -12.52 -25.01
CA PRO A 156 6.68 -13.55 -24.61
C PRO A 156 6.37 -13.50 -23.10
N PRO A 157 5.10 -13.70 -22.70
CA PRO A 157 4.73 -13.57 -21.29
C PRO A 157 5.21 -14.76 -20.48
N ALA A 158 5.82 -14.47 -19.34
CA ALA A 158 6.13 -15.48 -18.35
C ALA A 158 4.84 -16.05 -17.76
N GLN A 159 4.87 -17.33 -17.39
CA GLN A 159 3.77 -17.95 -16.67
C GLN A 159 3.64 -17.29 -15.28
N GLU A 160 2.42 -16.97 -14.88
CA GLU A 160 2.18 -16.53 -13.51
C GLU A 160 2.33 -17.70 -12.54
N ILE A 161 3.11 -17.46 -11.49
CA ILE A 161 3.42 -18.44 -10.46
C ILE A 161 2.65 -18.07 -9.18
N PRO A 162 1.95 -19.01 -8.53
CA PRO A 162 1.34 -18.78 -7.23
C PRO A 162 2.37 -18.30 -6.18
N LEU A 163 1.98 -17.40 -5.27
CA LEU A 163 2.88 -16.90 -4.22
C LEU A 163 3.45 -18.02 -3.34
N VAL A 164 2.71 -19.10 -3.13
CA VAL A 164 3.17 -20.27 -2.37
C VAL A 164 4.36 -20.98 -3.04
N GLU A 165 4.42 -20.96 -4.37
CA GLU A 165 5.53 -21.55 -5.14
C GLU A 165 6.78 -20.66 -5.11
N HIS A 166 6.67 -19.39 -4.68
CA HIS A 166 7.86 -18.55 -4.47
C HIS A 166 8.67 -19.01 -3.25
N CYS A 167 8.05 -19.73 -2.31
CA CYS A 167 8.71 -20.12 -1.07
C CYS A 167 9.83 -21.17 -1.27
N GLN A 168 9.97 -21.74 -2.46
CA GLN A 168 11.11 -22.61 -2.80
C GLN A 168 12.42 -21.83 -3.00
N TYR A 169 12.35 -20.51 -3.25
CA TYR A 169 13.51 -19.67 -3.48
C TYR A 169 14.02 -19.05 -2.17
N LYS A 170 15.34 -18.97 -2.01
CA LYS A 170 15.99 -18.39 -0.82
C LYS A 170 15.86 -16.88 -0.74
N TYR A 171 15.82 -16.21 -1.90
CA TYR A 171 15.86 -14.75 -2.02
C TYR A 171 14.65 -14.29 -2.83
N LEU A 172 13.85 -13.39 -2.26
CA LEU A 172 12.62 -12.89 -2.88
C LEU A 172 12.65 -11.38 -2.97
N PHE A 173 12.48 -10.84 -4.18
CA PHE A 173 12.47 -9.40 -4.41
C PHE A 173 11.07 -8.79 -4.27
N ASN A 174 11.01 -7.65 -3.61
CA ASN A 174 9.81 -6.81 -3.57
C ASN A 174 10.09 -5.43 -4.15
N PHE A 175 9.26 -5.03 -5.11
CA PHE A 175 9.25 -3.70 -5.71
C PHE A 175 7.93 -2.99 -5.43
N ARG A 176 7.95 -1.66 -5.52
CA ARG A 176 6.72 -0.88 -5.69
C ARG A 176 6.00 -1.24 -6.99
N GLY A 177 4.73 -0.84 -7.09
CA GLY A 177 3.99 -0.74 -8.34
C GLY A 177 3.53 0.70 -8.54
N VAL A 178 2.23 0.89 -8.80
CA VAL A 178 1.59 2.22 -8.77
C VAL A 178 1.86 2.90 -7.42
N ALA A 179 1.71 2.15 -6.33
CA ALA A 179 2.05 2.53 -4.96
C ALA A 179 2.79 1.36 -4.26
N ALA A 180 2.67 1.19 -2.94
CA ALA A 180 3.20 0.02 -2.26
C ALA A 180 2.57 -1.28 -2.80
N SER A 181 3.36 -2.35 -2.86
CA SER A 181 2.91 -3.64 -3.39
C SER A 181 2.45 -4.57 -2.28
N PHE A 182 1.24 -5.10 -2.44
CA PHE A 182 0.69 -6.15 -1.57
C PHE A 182 1.51 -7.45 -1.55
N ARG A 183 2.48 -7.61 -2.47
CA ARG A 183 3.38 -8.77 -2.51
C ARG A 183 4.22 -8.86 -1.23
N LEU A 184 4.70 -7.75 -0.68
CA LEU A 184 5.70 -7.74 0.39
C LEU A 184 5.34 -8.63 1.57
N ARG A 185 4.13 -8.49 2.11
CA ARG A 185 3.69 -9.24 3.30
C ARG A 185 3.69 -10.76 3.08
N HIS A 186 3.43 -11.22 1.86
CA HIS A 186 3.39 -12.63 1.54
C HIS A 186 4.81 -13.23 1.47
N LEU A 187 5.78 -12.47 0.98
CA LEU A 187 7.16 -12.95 0.86
C LEU A 187 7.77 -13.29 2.22
N PHE A 188 7.47 -12.50 3.26
CA PHE A 188 7.95 -12.78 4.62
C PHE A 188 7.41 -14.11 5.18
N LEU A 189 6.23 -14.54 4.76
CA LEU A 189 5.63 -15.79 5.23
C LEU A 189 6.30 -17.04 4.64
N CYS A 190 7.08 -16.89 3.57
CA CYS A 190 7.82 -18.00 2.98
C CYS A 190 9.04 -18.44 3.81
N GLY A 191 9.51 -17.64 4.77
CA GLY A 191 10.79 -17.87 5.45
C GLY A 191 12.02 -17.61 4.57
N SER A 192 11.82 -17.13 3.34
CA SER A 192 12.87 -16.64 2.45
C SER A 192 13.40 -15.28 2.90
N LEU A 193 14.62 -14.94 2.50
CA LEU A 193 15.19 -13.62 2.72
C LEU A 193 14.62 -12.62 1.70
N VAL A 194 13.96 -11.58 2.21
CA VAL A 194 13.35 -10.54 1.37
C VAL A 194 14.38 -9.47 0.99
N PHE A 195 14.46 -9.14 -0.30
CA PHE A 195 15.16 -7.99 -0.85
C PHE A 195 14.12 -6.92 -1.18
N HIS A 196 14.07 -5.84 -0.42
CA HIS A 196 13.11 -4.76 -0.64
C HIS A 196 13.76 -3.59 -1.38
N VAL A 197 13.28 -3.36 -2.60
CA VAL A 197 13.81 -2.34 -3.51
C VAL A 197 13.08 -1.01 -3.31
N GLY A 198 13.85 0.04 -3.05
CA GLY A 198 13.33 1.37 -2.75
C GLY A 198 12.80 1.50 -1.31
N ARG A 199 12.44 2.72 -0.93
CA ARG A 199 12.02 3.05 0.45
C ARG A 199 10.92 4.10 0.57
N GLU A 200 10.38 4.56 -0.55
CA GLU A 200 9.46 5.70 -0.56
C GLU A 200 8.02 5.30 -0.26
N TRP A 201 7.55 4.23 -0.88
CA TRP A 201 6.17 3.78 -0.79
C TRP A 201 5.96 2.86 0.40
N MET A 202 4.95 3.19 1.21
CA MET A 202 4.68 2.51 2.46
C MET A 202 3.21 2.12 2.59
N GLU A 203 2.96 0.94 3.16
CA GLU A 203 1.71 0.62 3.85
C GLU A 203 1.88 0.86 5.37
N PHE A 204 0.77 0.85 6.12
CA PHE A 204 0.76 1.20 7.55
C PHE A 204 1.74 0.40 8.44
N PHE A 205 2.10 -0.83 8.05
CA PHE A 205 3.00 -1.70 8.82
C PHE A 205 4.48 -1.57 8.43
N TYR A 206 4.80 -0.94 7.28
CA TYR A 206 6.16 -0.83 6.77
C TYR A 206 7.13 -0.16 7.75
N PRO A 207 6.75 0.90 8.51
CA PRO A 207 7.67 1.53 9.45
C PRO A 207 8.16 0.62 10.58
N GLN A 208 7.49 -0.50 10.84
CA GLN A 208 7.94 -1.51 11.81
C GLN A 208 8.88 -2.56 11.19
N LEU A 209 8.96 -2.62 9.85
CA LEU A 209 9.91 -3.44 9.13
C LEU A 209 11.25 -2.70 9.01
N LEU A 210 12.16 -3.02 9.92
CA LEU A 210 13.51 -2.45 9.95
C LEU A 210 14.44 -3.08 8.89
N PRO A 211 15.14 -2.27 8.06
CA PRO A 211 16.15 -2.76 7.13
C PRO A 211 17.33 -3.39 7.89
N TRP A 212 17.96 -4.40 7.30
CA TRP A 212 19.04 -5.22 7.89
C TRP A 212 18.66 -6.03 9.13
N VAL A 213 17.43 -5.91 9.62
CA VAL A 213 16.86 -6.74 10.68
C VAL A 213 15.87 -7.73 10.08
N HIS A 214 14.92 -7.23 9.29
CA HIS A 214 13.86 -8.06 8.71
C HIS A 214 14.08 -8.35 7.23
N TYR A 215 14.73 -7.45 6.48
CA TYR A 215 14.96 -7.58 5.04
C TYR A 215 16.27 -6.89 4.61
N ILE A 216 16.75 -7.21 3.40
CA ILE A 216 17.88 -6.53 2.76
C ILE A 216 17.34 -5.33 1.97
N PRO A 217 17.66 -4.08 2.37
CA PRO A 217 17.29 -2.92 1.57
C PRO A 217 18.15 -2.87 0.31
N VAL A 218 17.52 -2.59 -0.83
CA VAL A 218 18.20 -2.40 -2.11
C VAL A 218 17.84 -1.03 -2.66
N LYS A 219 18.82 -0.32 -3.23
CA LYS A 219 18.55 0.96 -3.88
C LYS A 219 17.58 0.78 -5.04
N GLN A 220 16.81 1.84 -5.28
CA GLN A 220 15.80 1.87 -6.33
C GLN A 220 16.37 1.67 -7.74
N ASP A 221 17.62 2.07 -7.96
CA ASP A 221 18.34 1.88 -9.22
C ASP A 221 19.09 0.53 -9.31
N LEU A 222 18.96 -0.32 -8.29
CA LEU A 222 19.63 -1.62 -8.16
C LEU A 222 21.17 -1.54 -8.21
N SER A 223 21.75 -0.36 -7.98
CA SER A 223 23.21 -0.14 -8.07
C SER A 223 24.04 -0.83 -7.00
N ASP A 224 23.41 -1.28 -5.92
CA ASP A 224 24.03 -1.99 -4.79
C ASP A 224 23.66 -3.47 -4.71
N LEU A 225 23.14 -4.04 -5.81
CA LEU A 225 22.75 -5.45 -5.86
C LEU A 225 23.93 -6.41 -6.12
N ARG A 226 25.03 -5.93 -6.69
CA ARG A 226 26.23 -6.72 -7.05
C ARG A 226 27.38 -6.51 -6.06
#